data_AF-A0A7K2WSS7-F1
#
_entry.id   AF-A0A7K2WSS7-F1
#
_cell.length_a   1.000
_cell.length_b   1.000
_cell.length_c   1.000
_cell.angle_alpha   90.00
_cell.angle_beta   90.00
_cell.angle_gamma   90.00
#
_symmetry.space_group_name_H-M   'P 1'
#
loop_
_entity.id
_entity.type
_entity.pdbx_description
1 polymer ?
#
loop_
_entity_poly.entity_id
_entity_poly.type
_entity_poly.pdbx_seq_one_letter_code
_entity_poly.pdbx_strand_id
1 'polypeptide(L)'
;ARDTATHRADKPVADGTVGARTVGAAACAALILCVPLSLAYGVLAGAVHLAGVGAAWAYNLRLKRTVLSWLPYAVGFASLPAFVTLGLPGTPAPAWWIVTASALVGVGAHLANVLPDIDDDLAMGVRGWPQRLGPLGVRLLLPAPLVAATVLLAAGRPGPVG
;
A
#
# COMPACT_ATOMS: atom_id res chain seq x y z
N ALA A 1 20.19 6.22 -11.07
CA ALA A 1 20.86 7.46 -10.64
C ALA A 1 20.97 7.53 -9.12
N ARG A 2 19.85 7.56 -8.36
CA ARG A 2 19.88 7.61 -6.88
C ARG A 2 20.26 6.27 -6.21
N ASP A 3 19.73 5.16 -6.70
CA ASP A 3 20.06 3.82 -6.16
C ASP A 3 21.49 3.38 -6.53
N THR A 4 21.98 3.78 -7.71
CA THR A 4 23.38 3.57 -8.11
C THR A 4 24.36 4.42 -7.31
N ALA A 5 23.95 5.60 -6.82
CA ALA A 5 24.80 6.46 -5.98
C ALA A 5 24.88 6.00 -4.51
N THR A 6 24.03 5.07 -4.07
CA THR A 6 23.94 4.61 -2.67
C THR A 6 24.43 3.18 -2.48
N HIS A 7 25.09 2.57 -3.48
CA HIS A 7 25.64 1.21 -3.41
C HIS A 7 24.66 0.14 -2.86
N ARG A 8 23.36 0.28 -3.16
CA ARG A 8 22.33 -0.72 -2.84
C ARG A 8 22.46 -1.95 -3.75
N ALA A 9 23.50 -2.75 -3.51
CA ALA A 9 23.76 -4.01 -4.24
C ALA A 9 22.67 -5.08 -4.02
N ASP A 10 21.77 -4.85 -3.07
CA ASP A 10 20.56 -5.65 -2.84
C ASP A 10 19.49 -5.47 -3.93
N LYS A 11 19.59 -4.43 -4.77
CA LYS A 11 18.60 -4.12 -5.80
C LYS A 11 19.04 -4.66 -7.18
N PRO A 12 18.24 -5.53 -7.83
CA PRO A 12 18.56 -6.12 -9.15
C PRO A 12 18.85 -5.12 -10.29
N VAL A 13 18.36 -3.90 -10.18
CA VAL A 13 18.65 -2.83 -11.16
C VAL A 13 19.95 -2.10 -10.85
N ALA A 14 20.32 -2.03 -9.57
CA ALA A 14 21.54 -1.36 -9.12
C ALA A 14 22.78 -2.25 -9.25
N ASP A 15 22.63 -3.57 -9.11
CA ASP A 15 23.69 -4.57 -9.36
C ASP A 15 23.83 -4.98 -10.84
N GLY A 16 22.89 -4.55 -11.70
CA GLY A 16 22.91 -4.78 -13.14
C GLY A 16 22.33 -6.11 -13.60
N THR A 17 21.79 -6.94 -12.69
CA THR A 17 21.14 -8.22 -13.06
C THR A 17 19.89 -8.02 -13.93
N VAL A 18 19.21 -6.87 -13.80
CA VAL A 18 18.08 -6.48 -14.67
C VAL A 18 18.23 -5.04 -15.18
N GLY A 19 18.07 -4.85 -16.48
CA GLY A 19 18.13 -3.52 -17.10
C GLY A 19 16.97 -2.62 -16.68
N ALA A 20 17.26 -1.36 -16.33
CA ALA A 20 16.24 -0.36 -15.98
C ALA A 20 15.16 -0.17 -17.08
N ARG A 21 15.56 -0.30 -18.35
CA ARG A 21 14.64 -0.25 -19.49
C ARG A 21 13.65 -1.41 -19.48
N THR A 22 14.11 -2.62 -19.12
CA THR A 22 13.27 -3.82 -19.01
C THR A 22 12.23 -3.64 -17.91
N VAL A 23 12.65 -3.18 -16.72
CA VAL A 23 11.73 -2.90 -15.61
C VAL A 23 10.74 -1.80 -16.00
N GLY A 24 11.20 -0.74 -16.66
CA GLY A 24 10.33 0.34 -17.14
C GLY A 24 9.29 -0.15 -18.15
N ALA A 25 9.71 -0.95 -19.15
CA ALA A 25 8.80 -1.52 -20.13
C ALA A 25 7.77 -2.47 -19.48
N ALA A 26 8.21 -3.33 -18.57
CA ALA A 26 7.33 -4.22 -17.82
C ALA A 26 6.33 -3.44 -16.95
N ALA A 27 6.76 -2.37 -16.28
CA ALA A 27 5.88 -1.51 -15.49
C ALA A 27 4.84 -0.80 -16.37
N CYS A 28 5.23 -0.30 -17.55
CA CYS A 28 4.30 0.29 -18.52
C CYS A 28 3.29 -0.74 -19.02
N ALA A 29 3.75 -1.93 -19.41
CA ALA A 29 2.87 -3.01 -19.86
C ALA A 29 1.88 -3.43 -18.77
N ALA A 30 2.36 -3.59 -17.53
CA ALA A 30 1.52 -3.90 -16.38
C ALA A 30 0.47 -2.80 -16.13
N LEU A 31 0.84 -1.52 -16.23
CA LEU A 31 -0.10 -0.41 -16.06
C LEU A 31 -1.17 -0.38 -17.17
N ILE A 32 -0.77 -0.61 -18.42
CA ILE A 32 -1.68 -0.67 -19.58
C ILE A 32 -2.68 -1.83 -19.41
N LEU A 33 -2.22 -3.00 -18.97
CA LEU A 33 -3.08 -4.17 -18.75
C LEU A 33 -3.94 -4.04 -17.48
N CYS A 34 -3.44 -3.36 -16.45
CA CYS A 34 -4.12 -3.20 -15.18
C CYS A 34 -5.51 -2.57 -15.35
N VAL A 35 -5.63 -1.51 -16.15
CA VAL A 35 -6.90 -0.80 -16.36
C VAL A 35 -8.00 -1.70 -16.95
N PRO A 36 -7.85 -2.28 -18.16
CA PRO A 36 -8.90 -3.11 -18.74
C PRO A 36 -9.18 -4.37 -17.92
N LEU A 37 -8.15 -5.01 -17.33
CA LEU A 37 -8.36 -6.20 -16.50
C LEU A 37 -9.13 -5.88 -15.21
N SER A 38 -8.87 -4.73 -14.59
CA SER A 38 -9.62 -4.27 -13.40
C SER A 38 -11.09 -4.05 -13.75
N LEU A 39 -11.36 -3.38 -14.88
CA LEU A 39 -12.73 -3.07 -15.31
C LEU A 39 -13.49 -4.30 -15.83
N ALA A 40 -12.78 -5.29 -16.39
CA ALA A 40 -13.35 -6.56 -16.82
C ALA A 40 -13.90 -7.39 -15.65
N TYR A 41 -13.38 -7.18 -14.43
CA TYR A 41 -13.92 -7.79 -13.21
C TYR A 41 -15.24 -7.14 -12.73
N GLY A 42 -15.55 -5.94 -13.22
CA GLY A 42 -16.73 -5.16 -12.87
C GLY A 42 -16.36 -3.68 -12.69
N VAL A 43 -17.22 -2.76 -13.14
CA VAL A 43 -16.90 -1.32 -13.15
C VAL A 43 -16.60 -0.81 -11.73
N LEU A 44 -17.44 -1.15 -10.76
CA LEU A 44 -17.29 -0.68 -9.38
C LEU A 44 -16.07 -1.31 -8.70
N ALA A 45 -15.88 -2.63 -8.84
CA ALA A 45 -14.69 -3.32 -8.35
C ALA A 45 -13.42 -2.73 -8.98
N GLY A 46 -13.40 -2.60 -10.30
CA GLY A 46 -12.29 -2.03 -11.05
C GLY A 46 -11.95 -0.60 -10.62
N ALA A 47 -12.95 0.25 -10.38
CA ALA A 47 -12.74 1.60 -9.86
C ALA A 47 -12.05 1.58 -8.48
N VAL A 48 -12.46 0.70 -7.58
CA VAL A 48 -11.83 0.53 -6.25
C VAL A 48 -10.38 0.06 -6.39
N HIS A 49 -10.11 -0.92 -7.24
CA HIS A 49 -8.75 -1.39 -7.48
C HIS A 49 -7.86 -0.28 -8.07
N LEU A 50 -8.37 0.45 -9.07
CA LEU A 50 -7.65 1.56 -9.69
C LEU A 50 -7.40 2.72 -8.70
N ALA A 51 -8.29 2.95 -7.74
CA ALA A 51 -8.03 3.88 -6.65
C ALA A 51 -6.85 3.42 -5.77
N GLY A 52 -6.75 2.12 -5.48
CA GLY A 52 -5.59 1.52 -4.80
C GLY A 52 -4.28 1.67 -5.57
N VAL A 53 -4.31 1.39 -6.89
CA VAL A 53 -3.14 1.59 -7.78
C VAL A 53 -2.74 3.07 -7.85
N GLY A 54 -3.72 3.96 -8.00
CA GLY A 54 -3.49 5.41 -7.99
C GLY A 54 -2.88 5.89 -6.67
N ALA A 55 -3.32 5.35 -5.55
CA ALA A 55 -2.72 5.62 -4.24
C ALA A 55 -1.26 5.17 -4.18
N ALA A 56 -0.94 3.97 -4.67
CA ALA A 56 0.44 3.46 -4.73
C ALA A 56 1.36 4.36 -5.59
N TRP A 57 0.87 4.86 -6.72
CA TRP A 57 1.60 5.86 -7.52
C TRP A 57 1.77 7.18 -6.77
N ALA A 58 0.69 7.71 -6.18
CA ALA A 58 0.73 8.96 -5.43
C ALA A 58 1.72 8.91 -4.25
N TYR A 59 1.85 7.75 -3.60
CA TYR A 59 2.87 7.49 -2.58
C TYR A 59 4.28 7.74 -3.12
N ASN A 60 4.63 7.06 -4.22
CA ASN A 60 5.97 7.11 -4.79
C ASN A 60 6.32 8.49 -5.36
N LEU A 61 5.35 9.15 -6.00
CA LEU A 61 5.54 10.45 -6.66
C LEU A 61 5.66 11.59 -5.65
N ARG A 62 4.88 11.57 -4.55
CA ARG A 62 4.81 12.73 -3.65
C ARG A 62 4.57 12.36 -2.19
N LEU A 63 3.54 11.56 -1.90
CA LEU A 63 2.97 11.48 -0.56
C LEU A 63 3.92 10.85 0.47
N LYS A 64 4.87 10.00 0.06
CA LYS A 64 5.87 9.43 0.97
C LYS A 64 6.67 10.46 1.76
N ARG A 65 6.86 11.66 1.21
CA ARG A 65 7.61 12.77 1.85
C ARG A 65 6.73 13.68 2.72
N THR A 66 5.45 13.34 2.91
CA THR A 66 4.46 14.20 3.57
C THR A 66 3.88 13.54 4.81
N VAL A 67 3.18 14.32 5.64
CA VAL A 67 2.42 13.78 6.79
C VAL A 67 1.30 12.82 6.40
N LEU A 68 0.92 12.78 5.11
CA LEU A 68 -0.07 11.86 4.56
C LEU A 68 0.55 10.57 4.01
N SER A 69 1.80 10.25 4.34
CA SER A 69 2.48 9.07 3.79
C SER A 69 1.83 7.73 4.16
N TRP A 70 1.04 7.68 5.24
CA TRP A 70 0.27 6.51 5.66
C TRP A 70 -0.98 6.26 4.82
N LEU A 71 -1.59 7.32 4.27
CA LEU A 71 -2.89 7.26 3.60
C LEU A 71 -2.87 6.34 2.37
N PRO A 72 -1.84 6.38 1.49
CA PRO A 72 -1.77 5.45 0.38
C PRO A 72 -1.76 3.98 0.75
N TYR A 73 -1.07 3.63 1.84
CA TYR A 73 -1.06 2.25 2.34
C TYR A 73 -2.43 1.84 2.87
N ALA A 74 -3.09 2.72 3.63
CA ALA A 74 -4.45 2.47 4.11
C ALA A 74 -5.43 2.24 2.94
N VAL A 75 -5.40 3.11 1.92
CA VAL A 75 -6.26 2.99 0.73
C VAL A 75 -5.92 1.72 -0.07
N GLY A 76 -4.64 1.46 -0.31
CA GLY A 76 -4.18 0.28 -1.05
C GLY A 76 -4.65 -1.02 -0.42
N PHE A 77 -4.42 -1.21 0.88
CA PHE A 77 -4.83 -2.43 1.56
C PHE A 77 -6.35 -2.53 1.72
N ALA A 78 -7.05 -1.43 1.99
CA ALA A 78 -8.52 -1.41 2.04
C ALA A 78 -9.17 -1.78 0.71
N SER A 79 -8.53 -1.41 -0.41
CA SER A 79 -9.05 -1.68 -1.74
C SER A 79 -9.09 -3.17 -2.10
N LEU A 80 -8.21 -4.00 -1.51
CA LEU A 80 -8.10 -5.43 -1.85
C LEU A 80 -9.38 -6.24 -1.51
N PRO A 81 -9.86 -6.28 -0.25
CA PRO A 81 -11.09 -7.02 0.06
C PRO A 81 -12.32 -6.37 -0.59
N ALA A 82 -12.32 -5.04 -0.75
CA ALA A 82 -13.41 -4.33 -1.40
C ALA A 82 -13.50 -4.70 -2.90
N PHE A 83 -12.37 -4.74 -3.61
CA PHE A 83 -12.28 -5.20 -5.00
C PHE A 83 -12.89 -6.58 -5.15
N VAL A 84 -12.40 -7.56 -4.38
CA VAL A 84 -12.87 -8.96 -4.44
C VAL A 84 -14.37 -9.05 -4.16
N THR A 85 -14.86 -8.37 -3.13
CA THR A 85 -16.29 -8.45 -2.74
C THR A 85 -17.21 -7.86 -3.81
N LEU A 86 -16.83 -6.72 -4.38
CA LEU A 86 -17.64 -6.00 -5.35
C LEU A 86 -17.72 -6.68 -6.72
N GLY A 87 -16.81 -7.62 -7.02
CA GLY A 87 -16.86 -8.42 -8.25
C GLY A 87 -17.61 -9.74 -8.12
N LEU A 88 -18.18 -10.05 -6.94
CA LEU A 88 -19.02 -11.24 -6.77
C LEU A 88 -20.40 -11.05 -7.44
N PRO A 89 -21.06 -12.14 -7.88
CA PRO A 89 -22.44 -12.08 -8.37
C PRO A 89 -23.37 -11.39 -7.37
N GLY A 90 -24.22 -10.49 -7.85
CA GLY A 90 -25.10 -9.66 -7.00
C GLY A 90 -24.41 -8.45 -6.35
N THR A 91 -23.12 -8.21 -6.62
CA THR A 91 -22.34 -7.04 -6.16
C THR A 91 -22.55 -6.71 -4.68
N PRO A 92 -22.30 -7.66 -3.76
CA PRO A 92 -22.52 -7.44 -2.34
C PRO A 92 -21.64 -6.28 -1.83
N ALA A 93 -22.15 -5.57 -0.83
CA ALA A 93 -21.37 -4.53 -0.16
C ALA A 93 -20.24 -5.18 0.67
N PRO A 94 -18.99 -4.69 0.57
CA PRO A 94 -17.91 -5.18 1.39
C PRO A 94 -18.19 -4.89 2.87
N ALA A 95 -17.94 -5.88 3.73
CA ALA A 95 -18.10 -5.71 5.16
C ALA A 95 -17.17 -4.60 5.66
N TRP A 96 -17.74 -3.52 6.20
CA TRP A 96 -16.99 -2.32 6.59
C TRP A 96 -15.84 -2.64 7.55
N TRP A 97 -16.05 -3.59 8.47
CA TRP A 97 -15.04 -4.00 9.44
C TRP A 97 -13.85 -4.74 8.79
N ILE A 98 -14.06 -5.49 7.69
CA ILE A 98 -12.97 -6.08 6.90
C ILE A 98 -12.18 -4.98 6.20
N VAL A 99 -12.87 -4.05 5.54
CA VAL A 99 -12.23 -2.93 4.82
C VAL A 99 -11.40 -2.07 5.77
N THR A 100 -11.96 -1.72 6.93
CA THR A 100 -11.26 -0.95 7.96
C THR A 100 -10.09 -1.74 8.57
N ALA A 101 -10.25 -3.03 8.85
CA ALA A 101 -9.14 -3.85 9.36
C ALA A 101 -7.99 -3.94 8.35
N SER A 102 -8.29 -4.13 7.05
CA SER A 102 -7.28 -4.11 6.00
C SER A 102 -6.61 -2.74 5.89
N ALA A 103 -7.34 -1.63 6.01
CA ALA A 103 -6.75 -0.29 6.05
C ALA A 103 -5.74 -0.13 7.20
N LEU A 104 -6.09 -0.61 8.40
CA LEU A 104 -5.22 -0.61 9.58
C LEU A 104 -3.97 -1.47 9.37
N VAL A 105 -4.12 -2.67 8.79
CA VAL A 105 -2.98 -3.50 8.38
C VAL A 105 -2.06 -2.73 7.42
N GLY A 106 -2.64 -1.98 6.46
CA GLY A 106 -1.87 -1.11 5.58
C GLY A 106 -1.05 -0.05 6.35
N VAL A 107 -1.65 0.61 7.34
CA VAL A 107 -0.94 1.57 8.20
C VAL A 107 0.20 0.89 8.96
N GLY A 108 -0.03 -0.31 9.51
CA GLY A 108 1.00 -1.11 10.16
C GLY A 108 2.14 -1.50 9.20
N ALA A 109 1.80 -1.92 7.99
CA ALA A 109 2.75 -2.25 6.93
C ALA A 109 3.60 -1.04 6.52
N HIS A 110 3.01 0.17 6.46
CA HIS A 110 3.75 1.40 6.21
C HIS A 110 4.79 1.68 7.32
N LEU A 111 4.38 1.57 8.58
CA LEU A 111 5.27 1.74 9.73
C LEU A 111 6.42 0.71 9.69
N ALA A 112 6.10 -0.56 9.46
CA ALA A 112 7.08 -1.63 9.35
C ALA A 112 8.05 -1.44 8.18
N ASN A 113 7.54 -1.00 7.02
CA ASN A 113 8.34 -0.75 5.82
C ASN A 113 9.29 0.44 6.01
N VAL A 114 8.87 1.48 6.71
CA VAL A 114 9.69 2.69 6.90
C VAL A 114 10.69 2.54 8.04
N LEU A 115 10.35 1.83 9.12
CA LEU A 115 11.16 1.73 10.33
C LEU A 115 12.67 1.48 10.12
N PRO A 116 13.10 0.46 9.34
CA PRO A 116 14.53 0.20 9.16
C PRO A 116 15.25 1.31 8.38
N ASP A 117 14.53 2.05 7.55
CA ASP A 117 15.07 3.00 6.58
C ASP A 117 14.98 4.47 7.06
N ILE A 118 14.51 4.74 8.29
CA ILE A 118 14.22 6.11 8.75
C ILE A 118 15.43 7.04 8.62
N ASP A 119 16.60 6.62 9.11
CA ASP A 119 17.79 7.47 9.15
C ASP A 119 18.29 7.78 7.73
N ASP A 120 18.33 6.75 6.87
CA ASP A 120 18.69 6.88 5.45
C ASP A 120 17.70 7.78 4.71
N ASP A 121 16.39 7.60 4.93
CA ASP A 121 15.33 8.41 4.35
C ASP A 121 15.45 9.88 4.74
N LEU A 122 15.75 10.16 6.02
CA LEU A 122 15.96 11.52 6.52
C LEU A 122 17.19 12.18 5.88
N ALA A 123 18.30 11.47 5.77
CA ALA A 123 19.50 11.93 5.06
C ALA A 123 19.20 12.25 3.59
N MET A 124 18.27 11.51 3.00
CA MET A 124 17.77 11.65 1.65
C MET A 124 16.64 12.69 1.47
N GLY A 125 16.29 13.42 2.53
CA GLY A 125 15.25 14.46 2.53
C GLY A 125 13.82 13.93 2.42
N VAL A 126 13.58 12.67 2.78
CA VAL A 126 12.26 12.06 2.88
C VAL A 126 11.75 12.28 4.31
N ARG A 127 10.73 13.14 4.48
CA ARG A 127 10.20 13.54 5.79
C ARG A 127 8.71 13.21 5.91
N GLY A 128 8.38 11.94 5.69
CA GLY A 128 7.04 11.40 5.86
C GLY A 128 6.59 11.37 7.33
N TRP A 129 5.36 10.90 7.55
CA TRP A 129 4.81 10.77 8.90
C TRP A 129 5.66 9.89 9.84
N PRO A 130 6.09 8.65 9.47
CA PRO A 130 6.90 7.84 10.36
C PRO A 130 8.28 8.46 10.64
N GLN A 131 8.91 9.11 9.64
CA GLN A 131 10.20 9.78 9.82
C GLN A 131 10.11 10.93 10.84
N ARG A 132 8.94 11.59 10.97
CA ARG A 132 8.71 12.63 11.98
C ARG A 132 8.54 12.09 13.40
N LEU A 133 8.10 10.83 13.53
CA LEU A 133 7.99 10.14 14.82
C LEU A 133 9.33 9.59 15.29
N GLY A 134 10.28 9.39 14.37
CA GLY A 134 11.57 8.77 14.63
C GLY A 134 11.48 7.26 14.91
N PRO A 135 12.63 6.55 14.98
CA PRO A 135 12.65 5.09 15.11
C PRO A 135 11.93 4.56 16.35
N LEU A 136 12.11 5.21 17.50
CA LEU A 136 11.45 4.80 18.74
C LEU A 136 9.93 5.00 18.68
N GLY A 137 9.47 6.16 18.20
CA GLY A 137 8.04 6.45 18.04
C GLY A 137 7.36 5.46 17.11
N VAL A 138 8.01 5.13 15.99
CA VAL A 138 7.50 4.13 15.04
C VAL A 138 7.46 2.72 15.66
N ARG A 139 8.51 2.29 16.38
CA ARG A 139 8.53 0.98 17.08
C ARG A 139 7.40 0.84 18.08
N LEU A 140 7.13 1.89 18.86
CA LEU A 140 6.06 1.87 19.86
C LEU A 140 4.67 1.92 19.22
N LEU A 141 4.53 2.64 18.11
CA LEU A 141 3.24 2.80 17.43
C LEU A 141 2.85 1.61 16.56
N LEU A 142 3.82 0.92 15.95
CA LEU A 142 3.60 -0.16 14.97
C LEU A 142 2.61 -1.24 15.42
N PRO A 143 2.62 -1.73 16.68
CA PRO A 143 1.66 -2.74 17.11
C PRO A 143 0.21 -2.24 17.17
N ALA A 144 -0.01 -0.94 17.41
CA ALA A 144 -1.34 -0.39 17.66
C ALA A 144 -2.34 -0.60 16.50
N PRO A 145 -2.04 -0.26 15.23
CA PRO A 145 -2.96 -0.53 14.13
C PRO A 145 -3.19 -2.03 13.90
N LEU A 146 -2.19 -2.88 14.18
CA LEU A 146 -2.34 -4.33 14.03
C LEU A 146 -3.25 -4.91 15.11
N VAL A 147 -3.08 -4.51 16.38
CA VAL A 147 -3.97 -4.91 17.48
C VAL A 147 -5.39 -4.40 17.22
N ALA A 148 -5.54 -3.14 16.77
CA ALA A 148 -6.85 -2.60 16.42
C ALA A 148 -7.52 -3.39 15.28
N ALA A 149 -6.75 -3.77 14.25
CA ALA A 149 -7.24 -4.64 13.17
C ALA A 149 -7.68 -6.01 13.71
N THR A 150 -6.88 -6.64 14.58
CA THR A 150 -7.21 -7.93 15.20
C THR A 150 -8.48 -7.85 16.03
N VAL A 151 -8.62 -6.82 16.88
CA VAL A 151 -9.83 -6.61 17.69
C VAL A 151 -11.04 -6.39 16.79
N LEU A 152 -10.90 -5.59 15.73
CA LEU A 152 -11.99 -5.32 14.79
C LEU A 152 -12.43 -6.58 14.04
N LEU A 153 -11.48 -7.43 13.62
CA LEU A 153 -11.77 -8.71 12.98
C LEU A 153 -12.42 -9.70 13.96
N ALA A 154 -11.99 -9.74 15.23
CA ALA A 154 -12.56 -10.60 16.24
C ALA A 154 -13.98 -10.17 16.66
N ALA A 155 -14.25 -8.86 16.68
CA ALA A 155 -15.56 -8.30 16.98
C ALA A 155 -16.48 -8.26 15.75
N GLY A 156 -15.92 -8.39 14.55
CA GLY A 156 -16.64 -8.39 13.28
C GLY A 156 -17.63 -9.55 13.22
N ARG A 157 -18.93 -9.23 13.21
CA ARG A 157 -19.99 -10.23 13.04
C ARG A 157 -20.32 -10.36 11.55
N PRO A 158 -20.31 -11.57 10.98
CA PRO A 158 -20.94 -11.81 9.69
C PRO A 158 -22.41 -11.36 9.79
N GLY A 159 -22.89 -10.62 8.79
CA GLY A 159 -24.33 -10.35 8.68
C GLY A 159 -25.12 -11.67 8.57
N PRO A 160 -26.43 -11.65 8.83
CA PRO A 160 -27.24 -12.84 8.59
C PRO A 160 -27.05 -13.31 7.15
N VAL A 161 -26.74 -14.59 6.98
CA VAL A 161 -26.75 -15.24 5.67
C VAL A 161 -28.20 -15.25 5.19
N GLY A 162 -28.50 -14.41 4.20
CA GLY A 162 -29.80 -14.37 3.54
C GLY A 162 -30.01 -15.56 2.63
#